data_AF-A0A382Z792-F1
#
_entry.id   AF-A0A382Z792-F1
#
_cell.length_a   1.000
_cell.length_b   1.000
_cell.length_c   1.000
_cell.angle_alpha   90.00
_cell.angle_beta   90.00
_cell.angle_gamma   90.00
#
_symmetry.space_group_name_H-M   'P 1'
#
loop_
_entity.id
_entity.type
_entity.pdbx_description
1 polymer ?
#
loop_
_entity_poly.entity_id
_entity_poly.type
_entity_poly.pdbx_seq_one_letter_code
_entity_poly.pdbx_strand_id
1 'polypeptide(L)'
;MNTTVAVDLRDLIPSDLPDGREIVADGLALGKKTVVGESLYCKEKGVKSEREWREIARGKGIPCTCMNIGLSTWDETREALQNIYEDALVRGVRPPDRFNLLAERRMGLPKNQRADAPQETGPCLWDDKDWWELTQTVPIQPEAADNMIGG
;
A
#
# COMPACT_ATOMS: atom_id res chain seq x y z
N MET A 1 -13.12 49.67 -2.98
CA MET A 1 -14.24 48.98 -2.32
C MET A 1 -13.94 47.50 -2.38
N ASN A 2 -13.72 46.85 -1.24
CA ASN A 2 -13.39 45.43 -1.17
C ASN A 2 -14.67 44.70 -0.79
N THR A 3 -15.33 44.08 -1.76
CA THR A 3 -16.61 43.39 -1.54
C THR A 3 -16.32 41.99 -1.04
N THR A 4 -16.42 41.79 0.27
CA THR A 4 -16.36 40.44 0.84
C THR A 4 -17.68 39.76 0.50
N VAL A 5 -17.67 38.85 -0.48
CA VAL A 5 -18.81 37.99 -0.77
C VAL A 5 -18.87 36.95 0.34
N ALA A 6 -19.91 37.00 1.17
CA ALA A 6 -20.17 35.95 2.13
C ALA A 6 -20.55 34.68 1.36
N VAL A 7 -19.72 33.65 1.43
CA VAL A 7 -20.01 32.32 0.87
C VAL A 7 -20.75 31.52 1.93
N ASP A 8 -21.98 31.05 1.63
CA ASP A 8 -22.60 29.99 2.43
C ASP A 8 -21.92 28.67 2.05
N LEU A 9 -21.31 28.01 3.03
CA LEU A 9 -20.62 26.73 2.82
C LEU A 9 -21.56 25.64 2.28
N ARG A 10 -22.87 25.78 2.48
CA ARG A 10 -23.87 24.86 1.93
C ARG A 10 -23.93 24.92 0.41
N ASP A 11 -23.67 26.09 -0.18
CA ASP A 11 -23.67 26.28 -1.63
C ASP A 11 -22.43 25.65 -2.29
N LEU A 12 -21.43 25.25 -1.49
CA LEU A 12 -20.25 24.52 -1.97
C LEU A 12 -20.47 23.01 -2.05
N ILE A 13 -21.57 22.49 -1.49
CA ILE A 13 -21.90 21.06 -1.50
C ILE A 13 -22.84 20.82 -2.69
N PRO A 14 -22.45 20.00 -3.68
CA PRO A 14 -23.34 19.64 -4.78
C PRO A 14 -24.66 19.04 -4.25
N SER A 15 -25.79 19.52 -4.76
CA SER A 15 -27.12 19.13 -4.28
C SER A 15 -27.52 17.70 -4.63
N ASP A 16 -26.75 17.05 -5.51
CA ASP A 16 -26.97 15.71 -6.05
C ASP A 16 -26.13 14.63 -5.36
N LEU A 17 -25.44 14.96 -4.27
CA LEU A 17 -24.71 13.97 -3.48
C LEU A 17 -25.65 13.05 -2.68
N PRO A 18 -25.33 11.76 -2.56
CA PRO A 18 -26.07 10.82 -1.71
C PRO A 18 -25.91 11.16 -0.23
N ASP A 19 -26.85 10.71 0.61
CA ASP A 19 -26.73 10.85 2.07
C ASP A 19 -25.49 10.08 2.55
N GLY A 20 -24.59 10.76 3.26
CA GLY A 20 -23.34 10.16 3.73
C GLY A 20 -23.55 8.93 4.63
N ARG A 21 -24.67 8.83 5.35
CA ARG A 21 -25.01 7.66 6.18
C ARG A 21 -25.36 6.46 5.32
N GLU A 22 -26.04 6.67 4.19
CA GLU A 22 -26.33 5.62 3.23
C GLU A 22 -25.03 5.08 2.63
N ILE A 23 -24.12 5.97 2.23
CA ILE A 23 -22.81 5.58 1.71
C ILE A 23 -21.97 4.82 2.76
N VAL A 24 -22.00 5.23 4.02
CA VAL A 24 -21.34 4.49 5.11
C VAL A 24 -21.98 3.11 5.32
N ALA A 25 -23.31 3.02 5.29
CA ALA A 25 -24.01 1.74 5.42
C ALA A 25 -23.67 0.78 4.28
N ASP A 26 -23.61 1.29 3.05
CA ASP A 26 -23.19 0.54 1.86
C ASP A 26 -21.74 0.05 1.99
N GLY A 27 -20.83 0.93 2.41
CA GLY A 27 -19.44 0.57 2.69
C GLY A 27 -19.30 -0.54 3.73
N LEU A 28 -20.06 -0.47 4.82
CA LEU A 28 -20.09 -1.54 5.83
C LEU A 28 -20.66 -2.85 5.28
N ALA A 29 -21.69 -2.80 4.44
CA ALA A 29 -22.29 -3.98 3.81
C ALA A 29 -21.32 -4.64 2.83
N LEU A 30 -20.55 -3.86 2.07
CA LEU A 30 -19.49 -4.34 1.19
C LEU A 30 -18.36 -4.96 2.01
N GLY A 31 -17.87 -4.27 3.04
CA GLY A 31 -16.78 -4.75 3.88
C GLY A 31 -17.05 -6.09 4.55
N LYS A 32 -18.31 -6.39 4.91
CA LYS A 32 -18.71 -7.71 5.45
C LYS A 32 -18.54 -8.86 4.45
N LYS A 33 -18.52 -8.58 3.15
CA LYS A 33 -18.35 -9.57 2.07
C LYS A 33 -16.91 -9.66 1.59
N THR A 34 -16.06 -8.71 1.99
CA THR A 34 -14.66 -8.66 1.58
C THR A 34 -13.84 -9.65 2.39
N VAL A 35 -13.08 -10.49 1.70
CA VAL A 35 -12.09 -11.37 2.32
C VAL A 35 -10.72 -10.71 2.21
N VAL A 36 -10.07 -10.51 3.36
CA VAL A 36 -8.70 -10.00 3.39
C VAL A 36 -7.74 -11.16 3.10
N GLY A 37 -6.87 -10.98 2.09
CA GLY A 37 -5.85 -11.96 1.76
C GLY A 37 -4.78 -12.08 2.86
N GLU A 38 -4.20 -13.27 3.01
CA GLU A 38 -3.10 -13.52 3.93
C GLU A 38 -1.76 -13.30 3.20
N SER A 39 -0.91 -12.42 3.73
CA SER A 39 0.45 -12.21 3.21
C SER A 39 1.41 -13.30 3.70
N LEU A 40 2.48 -13.54 2.94
CA LEU A 40 3.52 -14.49 3.36
C LEU A 40 4.15 -14.08 4.70
N TYR A 41 4.27 -12.77 4.96
CA TYR A 41 4.69 -12.21 6.25
C TYR A 41 3.76 -12.63 7.40
N CYS A 42 2.44 -12.43 7.26
CA CYS A 42 1.47 -12.79 8.30
C CYS A 42 1.49 -14.30 8.56
N LYS A 43 1.56 -15.10 7.49
CA LYS A 43 1.67 -16.56 7.57
C LYS A 43 2.93 -17.00 8.33
N GLU A 44 4.09 -16.42 8.03
CA GLU A 44 5.34 -16.74 8.73
C GLU A 44 5.29 -16.35 10.22
N LYS A 45 4.73 -15.17 10.52
CA LYS A 45 4.60 -14.70 11.91
C LYS A 45 3.48 -15.42 12.68
N GLY A 46 2.62 -16.17 12.01
CA GLY A 46 1.47 -16.85 12.62
C GLY A 46 0.41 -15.87 13.14
N VAL A 47 0.22 -14.73 12.45
CA VAL A 47 -0.73 -13.68 12.81
C VAL A 47 -1.72 -13.43 11.67
N LYS A 48 -2.85 -12.79 11.96
CA LYS A 48 -3.86 -12.43 10.95
C LYS A 48 -3.66 -11.04 10.35
N SER A 49 -2.79 -10.22 10.95
CA SER A 49 -2.50 -8.87 10.47
C SER A 49 -1.14 -8.36 10.95
N GLU A 50 -0.59 -7.40 10.20
CA GLU A 50 0.62 -6.66 10.62
C GLU A 50 0.41 -5.99 11.99
N ARG A 51 -0.78 -5.45 12.25
CA ARG A 51 -1.12 -4.82 13.54
C ARG A 51 -0.97 -5.81 14.69
N GLU A 52 -1.48 -7.03 14.54
CA GLU A 52 -1.35 -8.08 15.55
C GLU A 52 0.12 -8.42 15.84
N TRP A 53 0.96 -8.54 14.80
CA TRP A 53 2.39 -8.72 15.01
C TRP A 53 3.03 -7.53 15.74
N ARG A 54 2.69 -6.28 15.39
CA ARG A 54 3.24 -5.10 16.06
C ARG A 54 2.91 -5.05 17.55
N GLU A 55 1.71 -5.48 17.93
CA GLU A 55 1.32 -5.59 19.35
C GLU A 55 2.19 -6.62 20.09
N ILE A 56 2.42 -7.79 19.47
CA ILE A 56 3.31 -8.83 20.01
C ILE A 56 4.75 -8.32 20.11
N ALA A 57 5.26 -7.70 19.05
CA ALA A 57 6.61 -7.15 18.98
C ALA A 57 6.85 -6.08 20.04
N ARG A 58 5.88 -5.16 20.22
CA ARG A 58 5.89 -4.15 21.28
C ARG A 58 5.98 -4.78 22.68
N GLY A 59 5.17 -5.80 22.96
CA GLY A 59 5.21 -6.51 24.24
C GLY A 59 6.55 -7.21 24.52
N LYS A 60 7.29 -7.56 23.47
CA LYS A 60 8.59 -8.23 23.55
C LYS A 60 9.79 -7.28 23.42
N GLY A 61 9.56 -5.98 23.23
CA GLY A 61 10.63 -5.00 22.96
C GLY A 61 11.36 -5.23 21.63
N ILE A 62 10.71 -5.85 20.64
CA ILE A 62 11.28 -6.09 19.31
C ILE A 62 11.01 -4.86 18.42
N PRO A 63 12.03 -4.15 17.93
CA PRO A 63 11.83 -3.03 17.02
C PRO A 63 11.37 -3.53 15.65
N CYS A 64 10.30 -2.96 15.08
CA CYS A 64 9.88 -3.27 13.71
C CYS A 64 10.56 -2.34 12.70
N THR A 65 11.17 -2.89 11.65
CA THR A 65 11.93 -2.11 10.65
C THR A 65 11.19 -2.02 9.31
N CYS A 66 11.37 -0.91 8.61
CA CYS A 66 10.83 -0.67 7.27
C CYS A 66 11.94 -0.16 6.35
N MET A 67 12.03 -0.70 5.15
CA MET A 67 12.90 -0.20 4.08
C MET A 67 12.09 0.46 2.97
N ASN A 68 12.68 1.38 2.21
CA ASN A 68 12.08 1.91 0.98
C ASN A 68 12.73 1.21 -0.22
N ILE A 69 11.94 0.70 -1.16
CA ILE A 69 12.45 0.01 -2.34
C ILE A 69 11.53 0.21 -3.55
N GLY A 70 12.13 0.39 -4.71
CA GLY A 70 11.44 0.44 -6.00
C GLY A 70 12.50 0.60 -7.08
N LEU A 71 12.68 -0.45 -7.88
CA LEU A 71 13.57 -0.43 -9.05
C LEU A 71 12.73 -0.09 -10.30
N SER A 72 13.35 -0.11 -11.47
CA SER A 72 12.72 0.34 -12.73
C SER A 72 11.48 -0.48 -13.10
N THR A 73 11.46 -1.76 -12.73
CA THR A 73 10.36 -2.69 -13.01
C THR A 73 9.97 -3.49 -11.77
N TRP A 74 8.75 -4.06 -11.80
CA TRP A 74 8.32 -4.97 -10.74
C TRP A 74 9.22 -6.20 -10.67
N ASP A 75 9.63 -6.76 -11.82
CA ASP A 75 10.51 -7.93 -11.87
C ASP A 75 11.86 -7.67 -11.16
N GLU A 76 12.51 -6.54 -11.44
CA GLU A 76 13.75 -6.12 -10.77
C GLU A 76 13.53 -5.91 -9.26
N THR A 77 12.40 -5.30 -8.89
CA THR A 77 12.06 -5.06 -7.48
C THR A 77 11.81 -6.38 -6.74
N ARG A 78 11.13 -7.33 -7.38
CA ARG A 78 10.86 -8.67 -6.84
C ARG A 78 12.15 -9.44 -6.60
N GLU A 79 13.05 -9.45 -7.58
CA GLU A 79 14.37 -10.09 -7.45
C GLU A 79 15.19 -9.45 -6.32
N ALA A 80 15.20 -8.12 -6.25
CA ALA A 80 15.88 -7.41 -5.16
C ALA A 80 15.32 -7.75 -3.78
N LEU A 81 14.00 -7.91 -3.64
CA LEU A 81 13.36 -8.35 -2.39
C LEU A 81 13.80 -9.76 -1.98
N GLN A 82 13.88 -10.70 -2.93
CA GLN A 82 14.37 -12.06 -2.69
C GLN A 82 15.82 -12.03 -2.21
N ASN A 83 16.68 -11.31 -2.92
CA ASN A 83 18.09 -11.15 -2.56
C ASN A 83 18.25 -10.55 -1.16
N ILE A 84 17.52 -9.48 -0.83
CA ILE A 84 17.58 -8.85 0.51
C ILE A 84 17.17 -9.83 1.60
N TYR A 85 16.08 -10.58 1.38
CA TYR A 85 15.57 -11.55 2.34
C TYR A 85 16.59 -12.68 2.59
N GLU A 86 17.10 -13.29 1.51
CA GLU A 86 18.09 -14.37 1.57
C GLU A 86 19.41 -13.92 2.19
N ASP A 87 19.95 -12.77 1.75
CA ASP A 87 21.20 -12.23 2.29
C ASP A 87 21.09 -11.93 3.79
N ALA A 88 19.96 -11.37 4.24
CA ALA A 88 19.75 -11.12 5.67
C ALA A 88 19.86 -12.41 6.46
N LEU A 89 19.16 -13.48 6.02
CA LEU A 89 19.21 -14.79 6.67
C LEU A 89 20.63 -15.38 6.67
N VAL A 90 21.32 -15.36 5.54
CA VAL A 90 22.70 -15.88 5.41
C VAL A 90 23.66 -15.15 6.35
N ARG A 91 23.46 -13.84 6.58
CA ARG A 91 24.29 -13.01 7.46
C ARG A 91 23.88 -13.11 8.93
N GLY A 92 22.86 -13.88 9.28
CA GLY A 92 22.32 -13.97 10.64
C GLY A 92 21.64 -12.69 11.12
N VAL A 93 21.20 -11.84 10.18
CA VAL A 93 20.46 -10.61 10.44
C VAL A 93 18.98 -10.86 10.18
N ARG A 94 18.11 -10.34 11.03
CA ARG A 94 16.66 -10.46 10.81
C ARG A 94 16.26 -9.65 9.57
N PRO A 95 15.52 -10.23 8.59
CA PRO A 95 14.98 -9.48 7.48
C PRO A 95 14.08 -8.31 7.95
N PRO A 96 13.94 -7.25 7.13
CA PRO A 96 12.99 -6.17 7.43
C PRO A 96 11.58 -6.68 7.70
N ASP A 97 10.83 -6.01 8.57
CA ASP A 97 9.41 -6.34 8.76
C ASP A 97 8.55 -5.87 7.59
N ARG A 98 8.92 -4.73 7.01
CA ARG A 98 8.18 -4.06 5.94
C ARG A 98 9.08 -3.54 4.84
N PHE A 99 8.47 -3.35 3.68
CA PHE A 99 8.99 -2.45 2.67
C PHE A 99 7.90 -1.48 2.20
N ASN A 100 8.25 -0.20 2.10
CA ASN A 100 7.48 0.79 1.38
C ASN A 100 7.86 0.73 -0.09
N LEU A 101 6.90 0.39 -0.94
CA LEU A 101 7.08 0.34 -2.39
C LEU A 101 7.14 1.78 -2.92
N LEU A 102 8.29 2.18 -3.45
CA LEU A 102 8.46 3.42 -4.18
C LEU A 102 7.91 3.25 -5.59
N ALA A 103 6.59 3.11 -5.68
CA ALA A 103 5.87 2.91 -6.93
C ALA A 103 5.92 4.16 -7.82
N GLU A 104 5.75 3.93 -9.11
CA GLU A 104 5.75 5.00 -10.08
C GLU A 104 4.46 5.83 -10.08
N ARG A 105 4.54 7.10 -10.52
CA ARG A 105 3.36 7.99 -10.66
C ARG A 105 2.28 7.44 -11.59
N ARG A 106 2.68 6.65 -12.60
CA ARG A 106 1.75 6.00 -13.53
C ARG A 106 0.74 5.10 -12.81
N MET A 107 1.05 4.61 -11.61
CA MET A 107 0.09 3.86 -10.79
C MET A 107 -1.15 4.67 -10.41
N GLY A 108 -1.05 6.01 -10.36
CA GLY A 108 -2.17 6.93 -10.15
C GLY A 108 -3.04 7.18 -11.39
N LEU A 109 -2.61 6.76 -12.59
CA LEU A 109 -3.39 6.89 -13.81
C LEU A 109 -4.35 5.70 -14.02
N PRO A 110 -5.46 5.90 -14.76
CA PRO A 110 -6.28 4.80 -15.24
C PRO A 110 -5.44 3.74 -15.96
N LYS A 111 -5.71 2.45 -15.73
CA LYS A 111 -4.90 1.32 -16.27
C LYS A 111 -4.58 1.46 -17.76
N ASN A 112 -5.55 1.91 -18.56
CA ASN A 112 -5.42 2.08 -20.01
C ASN A 112 -4.62 3.31 -20.46
N GLN A 113 -4.23 4.21 -19.55
CA GLN A 113 -3.41 5.40 -19.85
C GLN A 113 -1.98 5.28 -19.32
N ARG A 114 -1.70 4.26 -18.49
CA ARG A 114 -0.39 4.10 -17.84
C ARG A 114 0.73 3.90 -18.85
N ALA A 115 0.53 3.07 -19.87
CA ALA A 115 1.58 2.75 -20.84
C ALA A 115 2.03 3.95 -21.69
N ASP A 116 1.12 4.92 -21.90
CA ASP A 116 1.38 6.12 -22.72
C ASP A 116 2.07 7.24 -21.94
N ALA A 117 2.09 7.15 -20.60
CA ALA A 117 2.75 8.12 -19.75
C ALA A 117 4.27 7.84 -19.65
N PRO A 118 5.12 8.89 -19.58
CA PRO A 118 6.56 8.73 -19.41
C PRO A 118 6.91 7.91 -18.17
N GLN A 119 7.85 6.97 -18.34
CA GLN A 119 8.37 6.15 -17.25
C GLN A 119 9.29 6.96 -16.33
N GLU A 120 9.14 6.77 -15.02
CA GLU A 120 10.05 7.27 -13.99
C GLU A 120 10.93 6.16 -13.37
N THR A 121 11.33 6.31 -12.10
CA THR A 121 12.34 5.47 -11.44
C THR A 121 11.78 4.27 -10.66
N GLY A 122 10.47 4.23 -10.42
CA GLY A 122 9.81 3.19 -9.63
C GLY A 122 9.05 2.18 -10.51
N PRO A 123 8.61 1.05 -9.94
CA PRO A 123 7.88 0.03 -10.68
C PRO A 123 6.40 0.39 -10.81
N CYS A 124 5.78 -0.10 -11.89
CA CYS A 124 4.34 -0.23 -12.00
C CYS A 124 3.93 -1.70 -11.77
N LEU A 125 2.79 -1.91 -11.09
CA LEU A 125 2.10 -3.19 -10.99
C LEU A 125 0.99 -3.21 -12.05
N TRP A 126 1.19 -4.01 -13.10
CA TRP A 126 0.39 -3.96 -14.31
C TRP A 126 -0.82 -4.88 -14.25
N ASP A 127 -0.61 -6.08 -13.72
CA ASP A 127 -1.59 -7.16 -13.71
C ASP A 127 -1.79 -7.74 -12.31
N ASP A 128 -2.77 -8.65 -12.20
CA ASP A 128 -3.11 -9.28 -10.93
C ASP A 128 -1.97 -10.16 -10.38
N LYS A 129 -1.06 -10.64 -11.24
CA LYS A 129 0.11 -11.41 -10.83
C LYS A 129 1.08 -10.50 -10.09
N ASP A 130 1.35 -9.30 -10.59
CA ASP A 130 2.22 -8.32 -9.90
C ASP A 130 1.67 -7.99 -8.50
N TRP A 131 0.35 -7.75 -8.40
CA TRP A 131 -0.32 -7.49 -7.12
C TRP A 131 -0.25 -8.69 -6.17
N TRP A 132 -0.42 -9.89 -6.68
CA TRP A 132 -0.30 -11.11 -5.88
C TRP A 132 1.12 -11.30 -5.38
N GLU A 133 2.12 -11.21 -6.27
CA GLU A 133 3.54 -11.36 -5.95
C GLU A 133 4.00 -10.33 -4.91
N LEU A 134 3.46 -9.11 -4.90
CA LEU A 134 3.76 -8.07 -3.92
C LEU A 134 3.63 -8.58 -2.47
N THR A 135 2.66 -9.46 -2.20
CA THR A 135 2.40 -10.00 -0.86
C THR A 135 2.93 -11.42 -0.64
N GLN A 136 3.39 -12.08 -1.71
CA GLN A 136 3.71 -13.52 -1.72
C GLN A 136 5.14 -13.85 -2.12
N THR A 137 5.97 -12.86 -2.50
CA THR A 137 7.36 -13.10 -2.91
C THR A 137 8.27 -13.41 -1.73
N VAL A 138 8.24 -12.58 -0.68
CA VAL A 138 9.07 -12.74 0.52
C VAL A 138 8.25 -12.49 1.78
N PRO A 139 8.65 -13.06 2.94
CA PRO A 139 8.08 -12.77 4.25
C PRO A 139 8.44 -11.38 4.77
N ILE A 140 8.17 -10.34 3.98
CA ILE A 140 8.31 -8.93 4.34
C ILE A 140 6.99 -8.26 3.95
N GLN A 141 6.33 -7.56 4.89
CA GLN A 141 5.01 -7.00 4.64
C GLN A 141 5.09 -5.81 3.69
N PRO A 142 4.42 -5.84 2.51
CA PRO A 142 4.36 -4.70 1.63
C PRO A 142 3.55 -3.56 2.24
N GLU A 143 4.04 -2.36 2.02
CA GLU A 143 3.33 -1.10 2.16
C GLU A 143 3.35 -0.43 0.79
N ALA A 144 2.25 -0.53 0.04
CA ALA A 144 2.02 0.27 -1.16
C ALA A 144 1.35 1.58 -0.75
N ALA A 145 2.05 2.39 0.04
CA ALA A 145 1.56 3.71 0.41
C ALA A 145 1.46 4.57 -0.85
N ASP A 146 0.36 5.28 -0.95
CA ASP A 146 0.17 6.31 -1.97
C ASP A 146 1.09 7.49 -1.64
N ASN A 147 2.37 7.38 -1.99
CA ASN A 147 3.30 8.52 -1.93
C ASN A 147 3.00 9.56 -3.03
N MET A 148 1.83 9.49 -3.67
CA MET A 148 1.44 10.22 -4.87
C MET A 148 0.20 11.12 -4.68
N ILE A 149 -0.49 11.06 -3.55
CA ILE A 149 -1.54 12.02 -3.17
C ILE A 149 -1.26 12.58 -1.76
N GLY A 150 -0.51 13.68 -1.70
CA GLY A 150 -0.49 14.60 -0.55
C GLY A 150 0.82 14.70 0.24
N GLY A 151 1.78 15.43 -0.33
CA GLY A 151 2.53 16.44 0.43
C GLY A 151 1.84 17.79 0.28
#